data_AF-A0A938V6E5-F1
#
_entry.id   AF-A0A938V6E5-F1
#
_cell.length_a   1.000
_cell.length_b   1.000
_cell.length_c   1.000
_cell.angle_alpha   90.00
_cell.angle_beta   90.00
_cell.angle_gamma   90.00
#
_symmetry.space_group_name_H-M   'P 1'
#
loop_
_entity.id
_entity.type
_entity.pdbx_description
1 polymer ?
#
loop_
_entity_poly.entity_id
_entity_poly.type
_entity_poly.pdbx_seq_one_letter_code
_entity_poly.pdbx_strand_id
1 'polypeptide(L)'
;GGERPNLSLEFCAGCHDSKMAWQLRSRHARGGIPFPHAKHAAAVECLECHAGTASDAAGDGKPFLTFDRCIACHDRNGIEIAGGNCAACHAKDMRRTSPADHDAAWTFQHGPAAGWRVFDRHGKDCSTCHRSDACVSCHAKVRPRTHTSLWRLRTHGFAASYDEESCRTCHEQSACVRCHKETEPMSHRGAWKKLHGTAAGGQSAQHCAVCHGSNDCASCHR
;
A
#
# COMPACT_ATOMS: atom_id res chain seq x y z
N GLY A 1 3.13 33.17 -17.24
CA GLY A 1 3.63 33.65 -18.55
C GLY A 1 4.75 32.75 -18.96
N GLY A 2 4.59 32.04 -20.06
CA GLY A 2 5.59 31.14 -20.64
C GLY A 2 5.11 30.84 -22.04
N GLU A 3 5.79 31.44 -23.02
CA GLU A 3 5.45 31.39 -24.42
C GLU A 3 5.37 29.92 -24.86
N ARG A 4 4.18 29.49 -25.27
CA ARG A 4 4.00 28.14 -25.77
C ARG A 4 4.51 28.14 -27.21
N PRO A 5 5.39 27.20 -27.61
CA PRO A 5 5.68 27.00 -29.03
C PRO A 5 4.45 26.34 -29.65
N ASN A 6 3.41 27.14 -29.87
CA ASN A 6 2.24 26.70 -30.60
C ASN A 6 2.45 27.20 -32.02
N LEU A 7 2.68 26.28 -32.95
CA LEU A 7 2.63 26.57 -34.37
C LEU A 7 1.31 27.29 -34.65
N SER A 8 1.37 28.60 -34.89
CA SER A 8 0.19 29.39 -35.20
C SER A 8 -0.16 29.20 -36.67
N LEU A 9 -1.44 29.38 -37.01
CA LEU A 9 -1.85 29.37 -38.42
C LEU A 9 -1.09 30.44 -39.23
N GLU A 10 -0.76 31.56 -38.59
CA GLU A 10 0.06 32.63 -39.19
C GLU A 10 1.50 32.17 -39.48
N PHE A 11 2.11 31.39 -38.57
CA PHE A 11 3.44 30.84 -38.79
C PHE A 11 3.47 29.90 -39.99
N CYS A 12 2.45 29.04 -40.13
CA CYS A 12 2.34 28.11 -41.26
C CYS A 12 2.08 28.83 -42.60
N ALA A 13 1.31 29.93 -42.57
CA ALA A 13 1.02 30.75 -43.74
C ALA A 13 2.26 31.46 -44.31
N GLY A 14 3.36 31.54 -43.55
CA GLY A 14 4.65 32.05 -44.05
C GLY A 14 5.34 31.16 -45.08
N CYS A 15 4.94 29.89 -45.22
CA CYS A 15 5.47 28.96 -46.23
C CYS A 15 4.39 28.27 -47.07
N HIS A 16 3.11 28.35 -46.67
CA HIS A 16 2.00 27.66 -47.35
C HIS A 16 0.89 28.64 -47.77
N ASP A 17 0.66 28.76 -49.07
CA ASP A 17 -0.27 29.73 -49.68
C ASP A 17 -1.76 29.32 -49.66
N SER A 18 -2.08 28.08 -49.28
CA SER A 18 -3.46 27.58 -49.26
C SER A 18 -3.87 27.21 -47.84
N LYS A 19 -5.17 27.37 -47.52
CA LYS A 19 -5.74 26.91 -46.24
C LYS A 19 -5.42 25.42 -46.10
N MET A 20 -4.42 25.12 -45.28
CA MET A 20 -3.98 23.76 -45.03
C MET A 20 -5.17 22.99 -44.47
N ALA A 21 -5.71 22.02 -45.22
CA ALA A 21 -6.80 21.15 -44.76
C ALA A 21 -6.32 20.11 -43.73
N TRP A 22 -5.24 20.41 -43.02
CA TRP A 22 -4.69 19.59 -41.96
C TRP A 22 -5.29 20.07 -40.64
N GLN A 23 -6.23 19.28 -40.12
CA GLN A 23 -6.49 19.35 -38.69
C GLN A 23 -5.23 18.87 -37.98
N LEU A 24 -4.57 19.76 -37.25
CA LEU A 24 -3.68 19.37 -36.16
C LEU A 24 -4.52 18.52 -35.22
N ARG A 25 -4.53 17.21 -35.43
CA ARG A 25 -5.04 16.28 -34.44
C ARG A 25 -4.21 16.57 -33.20
N SER A 26 -4.83 17.11 -32.15
CA SER A 26 -4.18 17.15 -30.85
C SER A 26 -4.04 15.70 -30.40
N ARG A 27 -2.97 15.05 -30.87
CA ARG A 27 -2.75 13.59 -30.78
C ARG A 27 -2.38 13.11 -29.38
N HIS A 28 -2.24 14.03 -28.45
CA HIS A 28 -1.89 13.75 -27.07
C HIS A 28 -3.06 14.12 -26.18
N ALA A 29 -3.56 13.15 -25.41
CA ALA A 29 -4.33 13.47 -24.22
C ALA A 29 -3.47 14.42 -23.40
N ARG A 30 -3.94 15.66 -23.19
CA ARG A 30 -3.22 16.64 -22.37
C ARG A 30 -3.18 16.08 -20.95
N GLY A 31 -2.13 15.33 -20.62
CA GLY A 31 -1.80 15.04 -19.24
C GLY A 31 -1.66 16.40 -18.57
N GLY A 32 -2.43 16.66 -17.52
CA GLY A 32 -2.44 17.93 -16.78
C GLY A 32 -1.15 18.20 -16.00
N ILE A 33 -0.01 17.70 -16.49
CA ILE A 33 1.31 17.82 -15.88
C ILE A 33 1.88 19.19 -16.23
N PRO A 34 2.15 20.06 -15.24
CA PRO A 34 2.87 21.31 -15.49
C PRO A 34 4.28 20.97 -15.96
N PHE A 35 4.65 21.44 -17.16
CA PHE A 35 6.00 21.24 -17.69
C PHE A 35 6.66 22.60 -17.99
N PRO A 36 7.70 23.01 -17.22
CA PRO A 36 8.38 24.27 -17.41
C PRO A 36 9.37 24.17 -18.59
N HIS A 37 8.88 24.29 -19.83
CA HIS A 37 9.69 24.19 -21.05
C HIS A 37 10.93 25.10 -21.01
N ALA A 38 10.79 26.36 -20.57
CA ALA A 38 11.91 27.30 -20.50
C ALA A 38 13.08 26.82 -19.64
N LYS A 39 12.81 26.12 -18.52
CA LYS A 39 13.87 25.57 -17.66
C LYS A 39 14.59 24.39 -18.30
N HIS A 40 13.84 23.54 -19.00
CA HIS A 40 14.42 22.37 -19.67
C HIS A 40 15.19 22.78 -20.92
N ALA A 41 14.64 23.67 -21.74
CA ALA A 41 15.31 24.17 -22.95
C ALA A 41 16.61 24.96 -22.65
N ALA A 42 16.76 25.46 -21.43
CA ALA A 42 18.01 26.08 -20.98
C ALA A 42 19.09 25.06 -20.53
N ALA A 43 18.73 23.79 -20.39
CA ALA A 43 19.59 22.75 -19.80
C ALA A 43 19.82 21.52 -20.71
N VAL A 44 18.92 21.25 -21.66
CA VAL A 44 18.99 20.09 -22.57
C VAL A 44 18.62 20.49 -23.99
N GLU A 45 19.11 19.72 -24.97
CA GLU A 45 18.76 19.93 -26.36
C GLU A 45 17.32 19.47 -26.65
N CYS A 46 16.63 20.18 -27.55
CA CYS A 46 15.23 19.90 -27.89
C CYS A 46 15.01 18.43 -28.31
N LEU A 47 15.96 17.87 -29.07
CA LEU A 47 15.85 16.51 -29.59
C LEU A 47 16.03 15.42 -28.52
N GLU A 48 16.57 15.72 -27.35
CA GLU A 48 16.67 14.74 -26.26
C GLU A 48 15.29 14.30 -25.77
N CYS A 49 14.31 15.21 -25.82
CA CYS A 49 12.90 14.90 -25.54
C CYS A 49 12.11 14.62 -26.82
N HIS A 50 12.33 15.42 -27.89
CA HIS A 50 11.49 15.42 -29.08
C HIS A 50 11.96 14.50 -30.22
N ALA A 51 12.95 13.62 -30.00
CA ALA A 51 13.45 12.69 -31.03
C ALA A 51 12.32 11.90 -31.74
N GLY A 52 11.38 11.34 -30.96
CA GLY A 52 10.27 10.56 -31.54
C GLY A 52 9.28 11.42 -32.33
N THR A 53 9.14 12.70 -32.00
CA THR A 53 8.34 13.65 -32.80
C THR A 53 9.07 14.04 -34.07
N ALA A 54 10.38 14.28 -33.99
CA ALA A 54 11.20 14.65 -35.14
C ALA A 54 11.34 13.52 -36.17
N SER A 55 11.22 12.26 -35.72
CA SER A 55 11.34 11.07 -36.57
C SER A 55 10.01 10.40 -36.91
N ASP A 56 8.87 11.05 -36.63
CA ASP A 56 7.52 10.49 -36.78
C ASP A 56 7.30 9.12 -36.10
N ALA A 57 8.13 8.79 -35.12
CA ALA A 57 8.05 7.54 -34.35
C ALA A 57 7.11 7.64 -33.13
N ALA A 58 6.65 8.85 -32.80
CA ALA A 58 5.67 9.09 -31.75
C ALA A 58 4.30 8.51 -32.17
N GLY A 59 3.94 7.36 -31.61
CA GLY A 59 2.68 6.68 -31.91
C GLY A 59 1.45 7.46 -31.43
N ASP A 60 0.39 7.43 -32.25
CA ASP A 60 -0.89 8.08 -31.95
C ASP A 60 -1.45 7.68 -30.57
N GLY A 61 -1.85 8.68 -29.78
CA GLY A 61 -2.47 8.48 -28.47
C GLY A 61 -1.52 8.01 -27.36
N LYS A 62 -0.23 7.82 -27.65
CA LYS A 62 0.76 7.45 -26.62
C LYS A 62 1.26 8.70 -25.88
N PRO A 63 1.58 8.58 -24.58
CA PRO A 63 2.27 9.64 -23.86
C PRO A 63 3.60 9.97 -24.56
N PHE A 64 3.84 11.26 -24.77
CA PHE A 64 5.09 11.76 -25.34
C PHE A 64 6.30 11.42 -24.45
N LEU A 65 6.13 11.45 -23.13
CA LEU A 65 7.10 11.04 -22.13
C LEU A 65 6.41 10.21 -21.04
N THR A 66 7.14 9.27 -20.45
CA THR A 66 6.70 8.48 -19.28
C THR A 66 7.28 9.05 -17.99
N PHE A 67 6.64 8.76 -16.86
CA PHE A 67 7.18 9.11 -15.54
C PHE A 67 8.63 8.63 -15.35
N ASP A 68 8.91 7.37 -15.71
CA ASP A 68 10.24 6.77 -15.57
C ASP A 68 11.32 7.54 -16.34
N ARG A 69 10.97 8.13 -17.49
CA ARG A 69 11.90 8.94 -18.29
C ARG A 69 12.21 10.27 -17.61
N CYS A 70 11.21 10.91 -17.00
CA CYS A 70 11.40 12.15 -16.25
C CYS A 70 12.33 11.92 -15.05
N ILE A 71 12.01 10.92 -14.21
CA ILE A 71 12.77 10.66 -12.97
C ILE A 71 14.16 10.13 -13.27
N ALA A 72 14.34 9.20 -14.22
CA ALA A 72 15.67 8.73 -14.57
C ALA A 72 16.59 9.85 -15.10
N CYS A 73 16.03 10.85 -15.81
CA CYS A 73 16.81 12.00 -16.23
C CYS A 73 17.15 12.91 -15.04
N HIS A 74 16.17 13.21 -14.18
CA HIS A 74 16.38 14.03 -12.99
C HIS A 74 17.40 13.40 -12.02
N ASP A 75 17.28 12.10 -11.74
CA ASP A 75 18.17 11.35 -10.86
C ASP A 75 19.62 11.38 -11.38
N ARG A 76 19.83 11.10 -12.67
CA ARG A 76 21.18 11.14 -13.27
C ARG A 76 21.82 12.52 -13.26
N ASN A 77 21.01 13.57 -13.21
CA ASN A 77 21.48 14.96 -13.16
C ASN A 77 21.43 15.56 -11.74
N GLY A 78 21.12 14.76 -10.71
CA GLY A 78 21.03 15.24 -9.32
C GLY A 78 19.94 16.29 -9.10
N ILE A 79 18.90 16.29 -9.93
CA ILE A 79 17.79 17.26 -9.84
C ILE A 79 16.75 16.72 -8.86
N GLU A 80 16.87 17.13 -7.60
CA GLU A 80 15.87 16.81 -6.60
C GLU A 80 14.59 17.62 -6.82
N ILE A 81 13.52 16.95 -7.23
CA ILE A 81 12.17 17.49 -7.04
C ILE A 81 11.81 17.19 -5.59
N ALA A 82 11.91 18.19 -4.71
CA ALA A 82 11.68 18.08 -3.26
C ALA A 82 10.65 16.99 -2.94
N GLY A 83 11.11 15.93 -2.25
CA GLY A 83 10.51 14.58 -2.12
C GLY A 83 9.10 14.51 -1.52
N GLY A 84 8.15 15.17 -2.17
CA GLY A 84 6.81 15.39 -1.67
C GLY A 84 6.06 16.50 -2.40
N ASN A 85 6.68 17.28 -3.28
CA ASN A 85 5.96 18.26 -4.11
C ASN A 85 5.27 17.58 -5.31
N CYS A 86 4.23 16.79 -5.04
CA CYS A 86 3.43 16.13 -6.07
C CYS A 86 2.92 17.14 -7.12
N ALA A 87 2.63 18.38 -6.70
CA ALA A 87 2.09 19.42 -7.58
C ALA A 87 3.09 19.87 -8.66
N ALA A 88 4.40 19.68 -8.44
CA ALA A 88 5.42 19.95 -9.46
C ALA A 88 5.18 19.16 -10.75
N CYS A 89 4.64 17.94 -10.63
CA CYS A 89 4.32 17.09 -11.77
C CYS A 89 2.82 16.93 -11.99
N HIS A 90 1.97 16.95 -10.96
CA HIS A 90 0.54 16.63 -11.10
C HIS A 90 -0.37 17.86 -11.12
N ALA A 91 0.19 19.08 -11.07
CA ALA A 91 -0.52 20.35 -10.85
C ALA A 91 -1.27 20.47 -9.51
N LYS A 92 -1.38 19.38 -8.74
CA LYS A 92 -2.05 19.29 -7.44
C LYS A 92 -1.33 18.32 -6.52
N ASP A 93 -1.61 18.42 -5.23
CA ASP A 93 -1.16 17.41 -4.27
C ASP A 93 -1.99 16.13 -4.41
N MET A 94 -1.38 15.09 -4.98
CA MET A 94 -2.02 13.79 -5.18
C MET A 94 -2.34 13.07 -3.88
N ARG A 95 -1.71 13.42 -2.75
CA ARG A 95 -2.09 12.88 -1.42
C ARG A 95 -3.50 13.26 -1.00
N ARG A 96 -4.10 14.26 -1.65
CA ARG A 96 -5.49 14.70 -1.43
C ARG A 96 -6.47 14.12 -2.44
N THR A 97 -6.02 13.27 -3.35
CA THR A 97 -6.85 12.63 -4.36
C THR A 97 -6.78 11.11 -4.15
N SER A 98 -7.92 10.51 -3.81
CA SER A 98 -8.01 9.05 -3.70
C SER A 98 -7.70 8.37 -5.05
N PRO A 99 -6.85 7.34 -5.07
CA PRO A 99 -6.69 6.49 -6.25
C PRO A 99 -7.99 5.77 -6.65
N ALA A 100 -8.06 5.26 -7.88
CA ALA A 100 -9.27 4.62 -8.40
C ALA A 100 -9.70 3.35 -7.65
N ASP A 101 -8.78 2.68 -6.96
CA ASP A 101 -9.06 1.50 -6.13
C ASP A 101 -9.51 1.84 -4.70
N HIS A 102 -9.48 3.12 -4.31
CA HIS A 102 -10.01 3.59 -3.04
C HIS A 102 -11.52 3.85 -3.14
N ASP A 103 -12.25 2.80 -3.52
CA ASP A 103 -13.70 2.81 -3.63
C ASP A 103 -14.38 2.39 -2.31
N ALA A 104 -15.71 2.23 -2.34
CA ALA A 104 -16.48 1.82 -1.16
C ALA A 104 -16.09 0.42 -0.62
N ALA A 105 -15.51 -0.44 -1.45
CA ALA A 105 -15.06 -1.77 -1.07
C ALA A 105 -13.61 -1.80 -0.56
N TRP A 106 -12.88 -0.68 -0.61
CA TRP A 106 -11.48 -0.58 -0.19
C TRP A 106 -11.20 -1.15 1.20
N THR A 107 -12.12 -0.93 2.15
CA THR A 107 -12.00 -1.44 3.53
C THR A 107 -11.94 -2.97 3.60
N PHE A 108 -12.45 -3.68 2.59
CA PHE A 108 -12.38 -5.14 2.46
C PHE A 108 -11.19 -5.61 1.62
N GLN A 109 -10.69 -4.77 0.72
CA GLN A 109 -9.69 -5.16 -0.28
C GLN A 109 -8.25 -4.82 0.12
N HIS A 110 -8.04 -3.80 0.95
CA HIS A 110 -6.70 -3.30 1.24
C HIS A 110 -5.83 -4.26 2.07
N GLY A 111 -6.45 -5.08 2.93
CA GLY A 111 -5.73 -6.08 3.72
C GLY A 111 -5.05 -7.14 2.85
N PRO A 112 -5.80 -7.87 2.00
CA PRO A 112 -5.22 -8.75 1.00
C PRO A 112 -4.25 -8.03 0.05
N ALA A 113 -4.58 -6.80 -0.36
CA ALA A 113 -3.70 -6.01 -1.20
C ALA A 113 -2.34 -5.74 -0.52
N ALA A 114 -2.31 -5.42 0.77
CA ALA A 114 -1.09 -5.17 1.52
C ALA A 114 -0.22 -6.43 1.69
N GLY A 115 -0.84 -7.61 1.78
CA GLY A 115 -0.11 -8.88 1.95
C GLY A 115 0.48 -9.46 0.65
N TRP A 116 -0.10 -9.16 -0.51
CA TRP A 116 0.26 -9.84 -1.77
C TRP A 116 0.72 -8.92 -2.90
N ARG A 117 0.48 -7.60 -2.84
CA ARG A 117 0.88 -6.70 -3.92
C ARG A 117 2.35 -6.31 -3.84
N VAL A 118 2.94 -6.19 -5.02
CA VAL A 118 4.24 -5.53 -5.19
C VAL A 118 4.00 -4.02 -5.33
N PHE A 119 4.71 -3.25 -4.52
CA PHE A 119 4.61 -1.80 -4.43
C PHE A 119 5.86 -1.12 -5.01
N ASP A 120 6.17 -1.41 -6.27
CA ASP A 120 7.39 -0.95 -6.96
C ASP A 120 7.14 0.19 -7.97
N ARG A 121 5.90 0.67 -8.09
CA ARG A 121 5.50 1.69 -9.07
C ARG A 121 4.96 2.95 -8.40
N HIS A 122 5.26 4.08 -9.01
CA HIS A 122 4.74 5.39 -8.62
C HIS A 122 3.22 5.38 -8.44
N GLY A 123 2.75 5.81 -7.27
CA GLY A 123 1.33 5.88 -6.93
C GLY A 123 0.67 4.52 -6.65
N LYS A 124 1.45 3.43 -6.55
CA LYS A 124 0.95 2.13 -6.10
C LYS A 124 1.33 1.81 -4.66
N ASP A 125 2.49 2.27 -4.21
CA ASP A 125 2.90 2.11 -2.82
C ASP A 125 2.06 2.98 -1.89
N CYS A 126 1.48 2.35 -0.87
CA CYS A 126 0.75 3.01 0.22
C CYS A 126 1.59 4.14 0.83
N SER A 127 2.90 3.92 1.02
CA SER A 127 3.83 4.86 1.64
C SER A 127 4.07 6.12 0.81
N THR A 128 3.77 6.08 -0.50
CA THR A 128 3.83 7.26 -1.38
C THR A 128 2.84 8.33 -0.93
N CYS A 129 1.68 7.90 -0.42
CA CYS A 129 0.59 8.80 -0.03
C CYS A 129 0.38 8.88 1.49
N HIS A 130 0.58 7.76 2.19
CA HIS A 130 0.28 7.59 3.60
C HIS A 130 1.55 7.41 4.41
N ARG A 131 1.57 8.01 5.60
CA ARG A 131 2.60 7.72 6.60
C ARG A 131 2.21 6.45 7.37
N SER A 132 3.17 5.84 8.06
CA SER A 132 2.98 4.60 8.84
C SER A 132 1.90 4.73 9.93
N ASP A 133 1.73 5.92 10.51
CA ASP A 133 0.68 6.21 11.49
C ASP A 133 -0.74 6.08 10.90
N ALA A 134 -0.92 6.23 9.59
CA ALA A 134 -2.22 6.07 8.94
C ALA A 134 -2.78 4.65 9.13
N CYS A 135 -1.95 3.62 8.95
CA CYS A 135 -2.33 2.22 9.14
C CYS A 135 -2.72 1.98 10.60
N VAL A 136 -1.84 2.38 11.53
CA VAL A 136 -2.01 2.16 12.98
C VAL A 136 -3.24 2.89 13.50
N SER A 137 -3.50 4.12 13.05
CA SER A 137 -4.62 4.95 13.54
C SER A 137 -5.99 4.28 13.40
N CYS A 138 -6.17 3.47 12.35
CA CYS A 138 -7.38 2.72 12.07
C CYS A 138 -7.30 1.31 12.69
N HIS A 139 -6.24 0.55 12.39
CA HIS A 139 -6.11 -0.85 12.82
C HIS A 139 -5.98 -1.01 14.33
N ALA A 140 -5.48 -0.01 15.06
CA ALA A 140 -5.46 -0.02 16.52
C ALA A 140 -6.87 0.12 17.16
N LYS A 141 -7.87 0.60 16.40
CA LYS A 141 -9.23 0.88 16.91
C LYS A 141 -10.28 -0.06 16.32
N VAL A 142 -10.02 -0.63 15.16
CA VAL A 142 -10.94 -1.52 14.48
C VAL A 142 -10.65 -2.96 14.88
N ARG A 143 -11.59 -3.58 15.60
CA ARG A 143 -11.49 -4.99 15.95
C ARG A 143 -11.53 -5.84 14.66
N PRO A 144 -10.60 -6.79 14.47
CA PRO A 144 -10.70 -7.77 13.41
C PRO A 144 -12.08 -8.45 13.38
N ARG A 145 -12.62 -8.71 12.19
CA ARG A 145 -13.92 -9.39 12.01
C ARG A 145 -13.97 -10.75 12.69
N THR A 146 -12.81 -11.37 12.88
CA THR A 146 -12.65 -12.63 13.59
C THR A 146 -12.93 -12.53 15.08
N HIS A 147 -12.96 -11.34 15.70
CA HIS A 147 -13.28 -11.13 17.12
C HIS A 147 -14.75 -11.40 17.45
N THR A 148 -15.14 -12.65 17.27
CA THR A 148 -16.43 -13.21 17.64
C THR A 148 -16.27 -14.06 18.89
N SER A 149 -17.36 -14.28 19.64
CA SER A 149 -17.36 -15.17 20.79
C SER A 149 -16.90 -16.59 20.42
N LEU A 150 -17.31 -17.08 19.25
CA LEU A 150 -16.91 -18.41 18.78
C LEU A 150 -15.40 -18.49 18.54
N TRP A 151 -14.83 -17.50 17.87
CA TRP A 151 -13.39 -17.46 17.62
C TRP A 151 -12.59 -17.42 18.92
N ARG A 152 -12.98 -16.50 19.84
CA ARG A 152 -12.38 -16.39 21.17
C ARG A 152 -12.42 -17.71 21.92
N LEU A 153 -13.49 -18.48 21.81
CA LEU A 153 -13.65 -19.72 22.59
C LEU A 153 -13.05 -20.95 21.92
N ARG A 154 -12.93 -20.99 20.59
CA ARG A 154 -12.66 -22.24 19.86
C ARG A 154 -11.52 -22.19 18.87
N THR A 155 -11.19 -21.04 18.29
CA THR A 155 -10.27 -20.99 17.14
C THR A 155 -9.13 -19.99 17.24
N HIS A 156 -9.12 -19.10 18.23
CA HIS A 156 -8.00 -18.18 18.44
C HIS A 156 -6.69 -18.93 18.73
N GLY A 157 -6.73 -20.07 19.42
CA GLY A 157 -5.53 -20.88 19.69
C GLY A 157 -4.89 -21.43 18.41
N PHE A 158 -5.72 -21.85 17.44
CA PHE A 158 -5.21 -22.26 16.12
C PHE A 158 -4.61 -21.08 15.36
N ALA A 159 -5.29 -19.93 15.35
CA ALA A 159 -4.76 -18.71 14.73
C ALA A 159 -3.41 -18.29 15.36
N ALA A 160 -3.34 -18.26 16.69
CA ALA A 160 -2.12 -17.92 17.43
C ALA A 160 -0.98 -18.92 17.21
N SER A 161 -1.29 -20.20 16.97
CA SER A 161 -0.27 -21.21 16.66
C SER A 161 0.40 -21.01 15.28
N TYR A 162 -0.28 -20.32 14.37
CA TYR A 162 0.21 -20.06 13.01
C TYR A 162 0.80 -18.65 12.87
N ASP A 163 0.17 -17.66 13.52
CA ASP A 163 0.54 -16.25 13.39
C ASP A 163 0.18 -15.48 14.68
N GLU A 164 1.02 -15.67 15.71
CA GLU A 164 0.92 -14.90 16.96
C GLU A 164 1.19 -13.40 16.73
N GLU A 165 2.07 -13.06 15.78
CA GLU A 165 2.51 -11.69 15.54
C GLU A 165 1.36 -10.79 15.09
N SER A 166 0.40 -11.31 14.31
CA SER A 166 -0.83 -10.60 13.95
C SER A 166 -1.59 -10.05 15.16
N CYS A 167 -1.57 -10.76 16.28
CA CYS A 167 -2.25 -10.36 17.52
C CYS A 167 -1.51 -9.19 18.20
N ARG A 168 -0.18 -9.15 18.06
CA ARG A 168 0.70 -8.11 18.64
C ARG A 168 0.51 -6.74 18.01
N THR A 169 -0.19 -6.67 16.88
CA THR A 169 -0.70 -5.42 16.30
C THR A 169 -1.50 -4.59 17.30
N CYS A 170 -2.28 -5.25 18.17
CA CYS A 170 -3.16 -4.58 19.13
C CYS A 170 -3.01 -5.07 20.58
N HIS A 171 -2.49 -6.28 20.79
CA HIS A 171 -2.40 -6.91 22.11
C HIS A 171 -0.95 -7.08 22.55
N GLU A 172 -0.68 -6.69 23.79
CA GLU A 172 0.59 -7.04 24.44
C GLU A 172 0.61 -8.51 24.86
N GLN A 173 1.79 -9.09 25.01
CA GLN A 173 1.99 -10.46 25.52
C GLN A 173 1.27 -10.70 26.86
N SER A 174 1.16 -9.64 27.67
CA SER A 174 0.47 -9.66 28.96
C SER A 174 -1.01 -10.04 28.84
N ALA A 175 -1.66 -9.72 27.72
CA ALA A 175 -3.05 -10.09 27.45
C ALA A 175 -3.21 -11.61 27.30
N CYS A 176 -2.27 -12.26 26.60
CA CYS A 176 -2.24 -13.71 26.41
C CYS A 176 -2.08 -14.39 27.77
N VAL A 177 -1.05 -14.00 28.53
CA VAL A 177 -0.73 -14.61 29.83
C VAL A 177 -1.87 -14.44 30.81
N ARG A 178 -2.43 -13.23 30.93
CA ARG A 178 -3.53 -12.94 31.86
C ARG A 178 -4.74 -13.81 31.58
N CYS A 179 -5.19 -13.85 30.32
CA CYS A 179 -6.37 -14.64 29.96
C CYS A 179 -6.15 -16.14 30.19
N HIS A 180 -5.02 -16.69 29.74
CA HIS A 180 -4.73 -18.12 29.88
C HIS A 180 -4.44 -18.55 31.32
N LYS A 181 -4.03 -17.63 32.19
CA LYS A 181 -3.81 -17.88 33.62
C LYS A 181 -5.07 -17.74 34.46
N GLU A 182 -5.94 -16.77 34.13
CA GLU A 182 -7.13 -16.44 34.92
C GLU A 182 -8.41 -17.12 34.43
N THR A 183 -8.44 -17.58 33.16
CA THR A 183 -9.62 -18.23 32.58
C THR A 183 -9.50 -19.74 32.70
N GLU A 184 -10.42 -20.33 33.46
CA GLU A 184 -10.54 -21.78 33.55
C GLU A 184 -10.72 -22.42 32.14
N PRO A 185 -9.88 -23.39 31.74
CA PRO A 185 -10.02 -24.06 30.45
C PRO A 185 -11.36 -24.78 30.33
N MET A 186 -11.93 -24.82 29.12
CA MET A 186 -13.21 -25.51 28.92
C MET A 186 -13.17 -27.00 29.28
N SER A 187 -11.99 -27.63 29.26
CA SER A 187 -11.79 -29.02 29.67
C SER A 187 -12.06 -29.25 31.15
N HIS A 188 -11.98 -28.22 31.99
CA HIS A 188 -12.11 -28.34 33.45
C HIS A 188 -13.56 -28.43 33.95
N ARG A 189 -14.53 -28.40 33.04
CA ARG A 189 -15.95 -28.50 33.36
C ARG A 189 -16.43 -29.96 33.38
N GLY A 190 -17.48 -30.22 34.17
CA GLY A 190 -18.17 -31.51 34.20
C GLY A 190 -17.30 -32.64 34.77
N ALA A 191 -17.04 -33.67 33.96
CA ALA A 191 -16.35 -34.89 34.40
C ALA A 191 -14.82 -34.76 34.47
N TRP A 192 -14.26 -33.54 34.49
CA TRP A 192 -12.81 -33.28 34.48
C TRP A 192 -12.03 -34.12 35.50
N LYS A 193 -12.52 -34.22 36.75
CA LYS A 193 -11.86 -35.03 37.79
C LYS A 193 -11.59 -36.48 37.34
N LYS A 194 -12.47 -37.06 36.53
CA LYS A 194 -12.33 -38.41 35.98
C LYS A 194 -11.53 -38.48 34.68
N LEU A 195 -11.49 -37.38 33.91
CA LEU A 195 -10.93 -37.35 32.55
C LEU A 195 -9.55 -36.67 32.45
N HIS A 196 -9.11 -35.98 33.50
CA HIS A 196 -7.84 -35.23 33.47
C HIS A 196 -6.62 -36.15 33.25
N GLY A 197 -6.69 -37.42 33.69
CA GLY A 197 -5.64 -38.40 33.41
C GLY A 197 -5.49 -38.70 31.91
N THR A 198 -6.61 -38.88 31.19
CA THR A 198 -6.59 -39.04 29.72
C THR A 198 -6.06 -37.77 29.04
N ALA A 199 -6.44 -36.59 29.54
CA ALA A 199 -5.94 -35.33 29.01
C ALA A 199 -4.43 -35.16 29.24
N ALA A 200 -3.91 -35.56 30.42
CA ALA A 200 -2.48 -35.52 30.73
C ALA A 200 -1.66 -36.53 29.92
N GLY A 201 -2.25 -37.66 29.51
CA GLY A 201 -1.61 -38.62 28.61
C GLY A 201 -1.69 -38.24 27.13
N GLY A 202 -2.70 -37.47 26.72
CA GLY A 202 -2.92 -37.06 25.34
C GLY A 202 -2.42 -35.65 24.99
N GLN A 203 -2.12 -34.81 25.98
CA GLN A 203 -1.56 -33.47 25.80
C GLN A 203 -0.21 -33.37 26.51
N SER A 204 0.63 -32.46 26.03
CA SER A 204 1.92 -32.21 26.64
C SER A 204 1.72 -31.66 28.07
N ALA A 205 2.50 -32.15 29.05
CA ALA A 205 2.44 -31.68 30.44
C ALA A 205 2.66 -30.15 30.55
N GLN A 206 3.29 -29.57 29.53
CA GLN A 206 3.49 -28.14 29.35
C GLN A 206 2.18 -27.34 29.28
N HIS A 207 1.09 -27.91 28.75
CA HIS A 207 -0.21 -27.22 28.74
C HIS A 207 -0.81 -27.07 30.14
N CYS A 208 -0.55 -28.02 31.02
CA CYS A 208 -0.98 -27.95 32.42
C CYS A 208 -0.11 -26.97 33.22
N ALA A 209 1.18 -26.91 32.87
CA ALA A 209 2.17 -26.06 33.53
C ALA A 209 1.93 -24.54 33.36
N VAL A 210 1.00 -24.15 32.47
CA VAL A 210 0.55 -22.75 32.31
C VAL A 210 -0.07 -22.21 33.60
N CYS A 211 -0.81 -23.07 34.33
CA CYS A 211 -1.50 -22.69 35.56
C CYS A 211 -1.05 -23.51 36.77
N HIS A 212 -0.62 -24.76 36.57
CA HIS A 212 -0.30 -25.69 37.65
C HIS A 212 1.21 -25.87 37.83
N GLY A 213 1.67 -25.82 39.07
CA GLY A 213 3.01 -26.25 39.45
C GLY A 213 3.09 -27.75 39.72
N SER A 214 4.30 -28.30 39.78
CA SER A 214 4.54 -29.72 40.11
C SER A 214 3.89 -30.14 41.44
N ASN A 215 3.84 -29.24 42.41
CA ASN A 215 3.25 -29.49 43.72
C ASN A 215 1.72 -29.66 43.66
N ASP A 216 1.05 -29.03 42.71
CA ASP A 216 -0.40 -29.17 42.55
C ASP A 216 -0.76 -30.60 42.17
N CYS A 217 0.04 -31.23 41.30
CA CYS A 217 -0.13 -32.62 40.89
C CYS A 217 0.28 -33.59 42.00
N ALA A 218 1.44 -33.35 42.62
CA ALA A 218 2.01 -34.22 43.65
C ALA A 218 1.14 -34.34 44.91
N SER A 219 0.25 -33.38 45.15
CA SER A 219 -0.69 -33.44 46.28
C SER A 219 -1.65 -34.63 46.20
N CYS A 220 -1.95 -35.12 44.98
CA CYS A 220 -2.89 -36.23 44.75
C CYS A 220 -2.24 -37.45 44.06
N HIS A 221 -1.18 -37.28 43.26
CA HIS A 221 -0.58 -38.33 42.42
C HIS A 221 0.82 -38.75 42.91
N ARG A 222 0.91 -39.32 44.11
CA ARG A 222 2.16 -39.85 44.68
C ARG A 222 2.49 -41.24 44.18
#